data_AF-A0A958EF31-F1
#
_entry.id   AF-A0A958EF31-F1
#
_cell.length_a   1.000
_cell.length_b   1.000
_cell.length_c   1.000
_cell.angle_alpha   90.00
_cell.angle_beta   90.00
_cell.angle_gamma   90.00
#
_symmetry.space_group_name_H-M   'P 1'
#
loop_
_entity.id
_entity.type
_entity.pdbx_description
1 polymer ?
#
loop_
_entity_poly.entity_id
_entity_poly.type
_entity_poly.pdbx_seq_one_letter_code
_entity_poly.pdbx_strand_id
1 'polypeptide(L)'
;MPKIYRLPLEHGPGEFIKRAEVYDSNPQIRFDGNHEGGEFNAYGVRGTYKFMENLVEVIIHDKPFLVPWAIVENQVREFFA
;
A
#
# COMPACT_ATOMS: atom_id res chain seq x y z
N MET A 1 7.64 -15.10 -1.56
CA MET A 1 7.64 -14.62 -2.95
C MET A 1 6.84 -13.32 -2.99
N PRO A 2 7.41 -12.23 -3.51
CA PRO A 2 6.70 -10.97 -3.59
C PRO A 2 5.55 -11.05 -4.59
N LYS A 3 4.47 -10.31 -4.34
CA LYS A 3 3.35 -10.14 -5.27
C LYS A 3 3.24 -8.68 -5.71
N ILE A 4 2.99 -8.50 -7.01
CA ILE A 4 2.88 -7.17 -7.63
C ILE A 4 1.42 -6.95 -8.02
N TYR A 5 0.89 -5.80 -7.61
CA TYR A 5 -0.43 -5.31 -7.96
C TYR A 5 -0.28 -4.00 -8.72
N ARG A 6 -1.01 -3.86 -9.83
CA ARG A 6 -1.08 -2.62 -10.60
C ARG A 6 -2.53 -2.18 -10.62
N LEU A 7 -2.78 -1.03 -10.02
CA LEU A 7 -4.12 -0.51 -9.83
C LEU A 7 -4.23 0.85 -10.53
N PRO A 8 -5.34 1.13 -11.24
CA PRO A 8 -5.58 2.48 -11.75
C PRO A 8 -5.69 3.43 -10.54
N LEU A 9 -5.08 4.62 -10.67
CA LEU A 9 -5.26 5.69 -9.69
C LEU A 9 -6.65 6.28 -9.88
N GLU A 10 -7.64 5.91 -9.05
CA GLU A 10 -8.94 6.62 -9.06
C GLU A 10 -8.83 7.95 -8.32
N HIS A 11 -8.03 7.98 -7.26
CA HIS A 11 -7.71 9.15 -6.45
C HIS A 11 -6.28 9.64 -6.68
N GLY A 12 -6.06 10.96 -6.67
CA GLY A 12 -4.73 11.53 -6.90
C GLY A 12 -3.71 11.16 -5.79
N PRO A 13 -2.39 11.11 -6.08
CA PRO A 13 -1.36 10.70 -5.11
C PRO A 13 -1.40 11.47 -3.77
N GLY A 14 -1.77 12.76 -3.80
CA GLY A 14 -1.86 13.58 -2.59
C GLY A 14 -3.01 13.17 -1.65
N GLU A 15 -4.08 12.57 -2.16
CA GLU A 15 -5.17 12.07 -1.33
C GLU A 15 -4.76 10.80 -0.58
N PHE A 16 -4.01 9.93 -1.27
CA PHE A 16 -3.43 8.73 -0.67
C PHE A 16 -2.47 9.05 0.49
N ILE A 17 -1.57 10.01 0.30
CA ILE A 17 -0.60 10.39 1.35
C ILE A 17 -1.31 10.94 2.58
N LYS A 18 -2.34 11.78 2.38
CA LYS A 18 -3.16 12.27 3.51
C LYS A 18 -3.85 11.13 4.26
N ARG A 19 -4.38 10.13 3.54
CA ARG A 19 -4.98 8.94 4.17
C ARG A 19 -3.92 8.15 4.95
N ALA A 20 -2.74 7.94 4.36
CA ALA A 20 -1.64 7.23 4.98
C ALA A 20 -1.15 7.93 6.27
N GLU A 21 -1.01 9.25 6.26
CA GLU A 21 -0.64 10.06 7.44
C GLU A 21 -1.64 9.90 8.60
N VAL A 22 -2.95 9.78 8.30
CA VAL A 22 -3.97 9.53 9.33
C VAL A 22 -3.76 8.16 9.99
N TYR A 23 -3.34 7.14 9.22
CA TYR A 23 -3.10 5.79 9.73
C TYR A 23 -1.78 5.63 10.48
N ASP A 24 -0.80 6.52 10.27
CA ASP A 24 0.51 6.49 10.94
C ASP A 24 0.42 6.73 12.46
N SER A 25 -0.74 7.20 12.95
CA SER A 25 -1.03 7.26 14.39
C SER A 25 -1.20 5.87 15.04
N ASN A 26 -1.34 4.81 14.25
CA ASN A 26 -1.42 3.44 14.74
C ASN A 26 -0.01 2.83 14.85
N PRO A 27 0.42 2.35 16.03
CA PRO A 27 1.77 1.78 16.20
C PRO A 27 2.03 0.50 15.37
N GLN A 28 1.00 -0.13 14.81
CA GLN A 28 1.11 -1.29 13.91
C GLN A 28 1.17 -0.92 12.43
N ILE A 29 1.11 0.37 12.13
CA ILE A 29 1.19 0.92 10.79
C ILE A 29 2.40 1.86 10.76
N ARG A 30 3.21 1.72 9.72
CA ARG A 30 4.29 2.63 9.41
C ARG A 30 4.25 2.92 7.94
N PHE A 31 4.28 4.19 7.60
CA PHE A 31 4.32 4.63 6.22
C PHE A 31 5.49 5.57 5.99
N ASP A 32 6.36 5.23 5.04
CA ASP A 32 7.57 6.00 4.72
C ASP A 32 7.61 6.20 3.20
N GLY A 33 7.13 7.35 2.73
CA GLY A 33 7.04 7.63 1.30
C GLY A 33 6.42 8.96 0.92
N ASN A 34 6.36 9.21 -0.38
CA ASN A 34 5.91 10.48 -0.97
C ASN A 34 5.02 10.27 -2.21
N HIS A 35 4.81 11.34 -2.99
CA HIS A 35 3.94 11.34 -4.17
C HIS A 35 4.50 10.54 -5.36
N GLU A 36 5.72 10.02 -5.27
CA GLU A 36 6.37 9.20 -6.30
C GLU A 36 6.46 7.73 -5.87
N GLY A 37 6.67 7.47 -4.59
CA GLY A 37 6.73 6.12 -4.05
C GLY A 37 7.22 6.06 -2.61
N GLY A 38 7.29 4.85 -2.08
CA GLY A 38 7.78 4.59 -0.74
C GLY A 38 7.56 3.16 -0.28
N GLU A 39 7.77 2.94 1.01
CA GLU A 39 7.53 1.69 1.70
C GLU A 39 6.47 1.83 2.78
N PHE A 40 5.80 0.72 3.08
CA PHE A 40 4.81 0.65 4.13
C PHE A 40 4.88 -0.69 4.86
N ASN A 41 4.51 -0.64 6.12
CA ASN A 41 4.23 -1.81 6.94
C ASN A 41 2.89 -1.59 7.62
N ALA A 42 1.92 -2.47 7.38
CA ALA A 42 0.64 -2.41 8.06
C ALA A 42 0.27 -3.81 8.54
N TYR A 43 0.11 -3.97 9.85
CA TYR A 43 -0.30 -5.24 10.46
C TYR A 43 0.58 -6.43 10.05
N GLY A 44 1.89 -6.18 9.85
CA GLY A 44 2.86 -7.20 9.44
C GLY A 44 2.88 -7.52 7.94
N VAL A 45 2.07 -6.83 7.12
CA VAL A 45 2.23 -6.81 5.67
C VAL A 45 3.21 -5.72 5.31
N ARG A 46 4.32 -6.09 4.65
CA ARG A 46 5.34 -5.15 4.18
C ARG A 46 5.28 -5.03 2.68
N GLY A 47 5.29 -3.80 2.18
CA GLY A 47 5.28 -3.53 0.76
C GLY A 47 5.92 -2.22 0.40
N THR A 48 6.11 -2.03 -0.90
CA THR A 48 6.52 -0.77 -1.52
C THR A 48 5.48 -0.36 -2.54
N TYR A 49 5.26 0.94 -2.70
CA TYR A 49 4.40 1.47 -3.74
C TYR A 49 5.17 2.46 -4.61
N LYS A 50 4.73 2.60 -5.86
CA LYS A 50 5.24 3.59 -6.79
C LYS A 50 4.10 4.14 -7.62
N PHE A 51 3.96 5.46 -7.63
CA PHE A 51 3.01 6.15 -8.47
C PHE A 51 3.60 6.34 -9.87
N MET A 52 2.77 6.07 -10.87
CA MET A 52 3.00 6.35 -12.28
C MET A 52 1.85 7.24 -12.78
N GLU A 53 1.94 7.77 -14.01
CA GLU A 53 1.02 8.82 -14.50
C GLU A 53 -0.47 8.54 -14.27
N ASN A 54 -0.87 7.28 -14.38
CA ASN A 54 -2.27 6.83 -14.37
C ASN A 54 -2.50 5.53 -13.59
N LEU A 55 -1.46 5.00 -12.93
CA LEU A 55 -1.58 3.79 -12.12
C LEU A 55 -0.59 3.80 -10.95
N VAL A 56 -0.91 3.04 -9.91
CA VAL A 56 -0.01 2.75 -8.80
C VAL A 56 0.43 1.29 -8.85
N GLU A 57 1.74 1.07 -8.77
CA GLU A 57 2.32 -0.26 -8.61
C GLU A 57 2.60 -0.50 -7.13
N VAL A 58 2.04 -1.58 -6.59
CA VAL A 58 2.22 -1.99 -5.20
C VAL A 58 2.86 -3.37 -5.18
N ILE A 59 4.00 -3.49 -4.51
CA ILE A 59 4.76 -4.73 -4.38
C ILE A 59 4.69 -5.14 -2.91
N ILE A 60 4.05 -6.27 -2.63
CA ILE A 60 4.02 -6.87 -1.30
C ILE A 60 5.22 -7.81 -1.17
N HIS A 61 6.16 -7.47 -0.29
CA HIS A 61 7.36 -8.25 -0.01
C HIS A 61 7.08 -9.38 0.97
N ASP A 62 6.36 -9.07 2.04
CA ASP A 62 6.02 -10.00 3.10
C ASP A 62 4.60 -9.82 3.59
N LYS A 63 4.05 -10.90 4.14
CA LYS A 63 2.78 -10.90 4.84
C LYS A 63 2.81 -11.93 5.97
N PRO A 64 1.93 -11.82 6.98
CA PRO A 64 1.80 -12.85 8.00
C PRO A 64 1.43 -14.21 7.37
N PHE A 65 1.93 -15.30 7.96
CA PHE A 65 1.76 -16.65 7.41
C PHE A 65 0.28 -17.05 7.27
N LEU A 66 -0.53 -16.74 8.29
CA LEU A 66 -1.95 -17.08 8.37
C LEU A 66 -2.85 -16.18 7.51
N VAL A 67 -2.36 -15.02 7.04
CA VAL A 67 -3.14 -14.09 6.23
C VAL A 67 -3.16 -14.57 4.77
N PRO A 68 -4.32 -14.90 4.18
CA PRO A 68 -4.40 -15.28 2.78
C PRO A 68 -4.06 -14.11 1.86
N TRP A 69 -3.48 -14.42 0.70
CA TRP A 69 -3.18 -13.41 -0.32
C TRP A 69 -4.42 -12.66 -0.81
N ALA A 70 -5.59 -13.30 -0.83
CA ALA A 70 -6.85 -12.67 -1.21
C ALA A 70 -7.23 -11.52 -0.27
N ILE A 71 -6.95 -11.65 1.03
CA ILE A 71 -7.20 -10.57 2.01
C ILE A 71 -6.25 -9.40 1.76
N VAL A 72 -4.96 -9.68 1.55
CA VAL A 72 -3.97 -8.65 1.24
C VAL A 72 -4.34 -7.91 -0.04
N GLU A 73 -4.70 -8.64 -1.10
CA GLU A 73 -5.14 -8.04 -2.36
C GLU A 73 -6.37 -7.16 -2.18
N ASN A 74 -7.36 -7.61 -1.41
CA ASN A 74 -8.57 -6.82 -1.18
C ASN A 74 -8.25 -5.53 -0.42
N GLN A 75 -7.40 -5.57 0.61
CA GLN A 75 -6.99 -4.36 1.34
C GLN A 75 -6.17 -3.39 0.47
N VAL A 76 -5.26 -3.92 -0.36
CA VAL A 76 -4.50 -3.09 -1.29
C VAL A 76 -5.46 -2.43 -2.29
N ARG A 77 -6.46 -3.15 -2.80
CA ARG A 77 -7.48 -2.56 -3.67
C ARG A 77 -8.31 -1.51 -2.93
N GLU A 78 -8.82 -1.79 -1.74
CA GLU A 78 -9.63 -0.85 -0.96
C GLU A 78 -8.89 0.43 -0.55
N PHE A 79 -7.56 0.36 -0.39
CA PHE A 79 -6.75 1.51 0.02
C PHE A 79 -6.27 2.36 -1.16
N PHE A 80 -6.03 1.73 -2.33
CA PHE A 80 -5.43 2.39 -3.50
C PHE A 80 -6.39 2.60 -4.68
N ALA A 81 -7.54 1.90 -4.73
CA ALA A 81 -8.66 2.27 -5.59
C ALA A 81 -9.38 3.45 -4.94
#